data_AF-A0A4R0KUB8-F1
#
_entry.id   AF-A0A4R0KUB8-F1
#
_cell.length_a   1.000
_cell.length_b   1.000
_cell.length_c   1.000
_cell.angle_alpha   90.00
_cell.angle_beta   90.00
_cell.angle_gamma   90.00
#
_symmetry.space_group_name_H-M   'P 1'
#
loop_
_entity.id
_entity.type
_entity.pdbx_description
1 polymer ?
#
loop_
_entity_poly.entity_id
_entity_poly.type
_entity_poly.pdbx_seq_one_letter_code
_entity_poly.pdbx_strand_id
1 'polypeptide(L)'
;MRPLIPPTAGRRLRALAAVAIASTLLAASACGGDSGGGGGGDSANGEVTLRFTWWGGDTRHKMTQQAIEAFQKDHPNIKIKGEFGEWAGYWDKLATTVAANDAPDIIQMDEKYLREYADRGALQDLKKSDGLDTGKFEKDTLSAGEFDGGLYGLNAGINSFAIVANPAVFKAAGVALPDDTTWTWDDYTRIAAEITAKTGGKVSGTGAPGTNEAALNLWARQHGESLWTQDGKLGISAGQVTDFYTNLLKMRDAKAIPSAESVSQDMNAPLDQSALATGKLAMSFIWSNQLVAFSKAAGTELKLLRIPSTDGKAADNGSYYKGSMFWSISSRSKHQKEATEFVNFLANSTAAGNILLAERGVPPNTEIRAAVDPKLQPADAASSKFIQDIGKELGDPSPAPPVGGGQVEKITQRYTTEVLFGRLTPDKAAQQFIDEVNGELK
;
A
#
# COMPACT_ATOMS: atom_id res chain seq x y z
N MET A 1 65.36 -7.32 39.29
CA MET A 1 66.56 -7.67 38.51
C MET A 1 66.14 -7.87 37.05
N ARG A 2 66.74 -7.12 36.11
CA ARG A 2 66.74 -7.37 34.63
C ARG A 2 67.56 -8.66 34.33
N PRO A 3 67.74 -9.16 33.07
CA PRO A 3 67.35 -8.67 31.70
C PRO A 3 66.71 -9.77 30.79
N LEU A 4 65.98 -9.47 29.69
CA LEU A 4 66.29 -8.94 28.33
C LEU A 4 67.10 -9.86 27.39
N ILE A 5 66.49 -10.23 26.24
CA ILE A 5 67.13 -10.39 24.92
C ILE A 5 66.19 -9.79 23.83
N PRO A 6 66.69 -9.04 22.81
CA PRO A 6 65.91 -8.11 21.97
C PRO A 6 65.64 -8.62 20.52
N PRO A 7 64.87 -7.85 19.70
CA PRO A 7 64.61 -8.14 18.29
C PRO A 7 65.62 -7.48 17.33
N THR A 8 65.78 -8.04 16.12
CA THR A 8 66.64 -7.52 15.05
C THR A 8 65.90 -6.56 14.12
N ALA A 9 66.51 -5.40 13.89
CA ALA A 9 66.11 -4.39 12.91
C ALA A 9 67.01 -4.49 11.66
N GLY A 10 66.40 -4.41 10.47
CA GLY A 10 67.08 -4.22 9.19
C GLY A 10 66.85 -2.80 8.67
N ARG A 11 67.94 -2.05 8.52
CA ARG A 11 68.02 -0.63 8.14
C ARG A 11 68.87 -0.51 6.88
N ARG A 12 68.39 0.14 5.80
CA ARG A 12 69.20 0.90 4.80
C ARG A 12 68.27 1.95 4.15
N LEU A 13 68.27 3.24 4.49
CA LEU A 13 69.26 4.33 4.33
C LEU A 13 69.61 4.67 2.87
N ARG A 14 69.11 5.84 2.42
CA ARG A 14 69.80 6.99 1.76
C ARG A 14 68.94 7.56 0.61
N ALA A 15 68.86 8.84 0.30
CA ALA A 15 69.07 10.15 0.95
C ALA A 15 69.11 11.19 -0.20
N LEU A 16 68.61 12.41 0.05
CA LEU A 16 69.00 13.70 -0.57
C LEU A 16 68.64 13.92 -2.07
N ALA A 17 68.28 15.10 -2.57
CA ALA A 17 68.14 16.46 -2.04
C ALA A 17 67.31 17.36 -3.01
N ALA A 18 66.73 18.43 -2.45
CA ALA A 18 66.53 19.83 -2.90
C ALA A 18 66.67 20.19 -4.41
N VAL A 19 65.93 21.14 -5.00
CA VAL A 19 65.95 22.60 -4.75
C VAL A 19 64.76 23.26 -5.47
N ALA A 20 64.29 24.37 -4.91
CA ALA A 20 63.24 25.30 -5.36
C ALA A 20 63.49 26.02 -6.71
N ILE A 21 62.44 26.63 -7.27
CA ILE A 21 62.39 28.05 -7.70
C ILE A 21 60.92 28.47 -7.90
N ALA A 22 60.57 29.60 -7.31
CA ALA A 22 59.33 30.34 -7.46
C ALA A 22 59.48 31.44 -8.52
N SER A 23 58.43 31.71 -9.31
CA SER A 23 58.20 32.97 -10.02
C SER A 23 56.81 32.92 -10.67
N THR A 24 55.80 33.55 -10.06
CA THR A 24 55.23 34.88 -10.40
C THR A 24 54.55 34.96 -11.76
N LEU A 25 53.21 35.06 -11.79
CA LEU A 25 52.44 35.81 -12.77
C LEU A 25 51.07 36.25 -12.17
N LEU A 26 51.08 37.44 -11.57
CA LEU A 26 49.99 38.44 -11.60
C LEU A 26 50.30 39.32 -12.82
N ALA A 27 49.41 39.90 -13.63
CA ALA A 27 47.98 40.15 -13.58
C ALA A 27 47.50 40.46 -15.02
N ALA A 28 46.20 40.29 -15.29
CA ALA A 28 45.49 41.15 -16.23
C ALA A 28 44.06 41.35 -15.72
N SER A 29 43.88 42.45 -15.00
CA SER A 29 42.61 43.08 -14.69
C SER A 29 41.92 43.52 -15.98
N ALA A 30 40.67 43.09 -16.18
CA ALA A 30 39.71 43.77 -17.04
C ALA A 30 38.41 43.97 -16.23
N CYS A 31 37.96 45.22 -16.24
CA CYS A 31 36.76 45.82 -15.63
C CYS A 31 35.52 44.93 -15.76
N GLY A 32 34.48 44.99 -14.92
CA GLY A 32 33.95 46.00 -14.01
C GLY A 32 32.53 45.53 -13.70
N GLY A 33 32.07 45.73 -12.47
CA GLY A 33 30.91 45.00 -11.94
C GLY A 33 29.56 45.30 -12.58
N ASP A 34 28.66 44.33 -12.46
CA ASP A 34 27.32 44.60 -11.96
C ASP A 34 26.85 43.43 -11.09
N SER A 35 26.13 43.80 -10.05
CA SER A 35 25.66 43.00 -8.94
C SER A 35 24.26 42.46 -9.20
N GLY A 36 24.05 41.18 -8.88
CA GLY A 36 22.74 40.69 -8.44
C GLY A 36 21.93 39.92 -9.48
N GLY A 37 21.45 38.75 -9.06
CA GLY A 37 20.44 37.98 -9.77
C GLY A 37 20.92 36.59 -10.20
N GLY A 38 20.96 35.65 -9.25
CA GLY A 38 21.05 34.22 -9.56
C GLY A 38 19.78 33.80 -10.31
N GLY A 39 19.86 33.86 -11.64
CA GLY A 39 18.80 33.45 -12.55
C GLY A 39 18.51 31.97 -12.40
N GLY A 40 17.28 31.67 -11.97
CA GLY A 40 16.67 30.36 -12.19
C GLY A 40 16.66 30.07 -13.68
N GLY A 41 16.97 28.83 -14.03
CA GLY A 41 16.90 28.34 -15.40
C GLY A 41 15.45 28.23 -15.86
N ASP A 42 14.85 29.38 -16.18
CA ASP A 42 13.77 29.43 -17.16
C ASP A 42 14.44 29.41 -18.54
N SER A 43 14.24 28.32 -19.26
CA SER A 43 14.57 28.27 -20.68
C SER A 43 13.88 29.43 -21.39
N ALA A 44 14.58 30.10 -22.31
CA ALA A 44 14.16 31.32 -23.01
C ALA A 44 12.81 31.22 -23.81
N ASN A 45 12.13 30.07 -23.75
CA ASN A 45 10.85 29.78 -24.42
C ASN A 45 9.69 29.44 -23.45
N GLY A 46 9.85 29.54 -22.13
CA GLY A 46 8.77 29.20 -21.18
C GLY A 46 8.49 27.70 -21.06
N GLU A 47 9.47 26.86 -21.36
CA GLU A 47 9.40 25.41 -21.18
C GLU A 47 9.70 25.02 -19.73
N VAL A 48 8.80 24.25 -19.11
CA VAL A 48 8.91 23.74 -17.73
C VAL A 48 9.30 22.26 -17.78
N THR A 49 10.24 21.84 -16.91
CA THR A 49 10.55 20.42 -16.72
C THR A 49 10.19 20.00 -15.30
N LEU A 50 9.28 19.04 -15.18
CA LEU A 50 8.91 18.40 -13.92
C LEU A 50 9.60 17.04 -13.79
N ARG A 51 10.04 16.72 -12.57
CA ARG A 51 10.47 15.38 -12.18
C ARG A 51 9.30 14.62 -11.60
N PHE A 52 9.01 13.44 -12.14
CA PHE A 52 7.98 12.55 -11.62
C PHE A 52 8.61 11.23 -11.21
N THR A 53 8.44 10.83 -9.95
CA THR A 53 8.98 9.55 -9.45
C THR A 53 7.88 8.56 -9.06
N TRP A 54 8.11 7.29 -9.36
CA TRP A 54 7.20 6.20 -8.98
C TRP A 54 7.94 4.88 -8.73
N TRP A 55 7.31 3.98 -7.97
CA TRP A 55 7.78 2.60 -7.86
C TRP A 55 6.94 1.65 -8.72
N GLY A 56 7.55 0.53 -9.10
CA GLY A 56 6.88 -0.65 -9.66
C GLY A 56 7.62 -1.24 -10.86
N GLY A 57 7.18 -2.42 -11.29
CA GLY A 57 7.83 -3.16 -12.37
C GLY A 57 7.54 -2.63 -13.78
N ASP A 58 8.08 -3.32 -14.78
CA ASP A 58 8.09 -2.89 -16.19
C ASP A 58 6.71 -2.55 -16.77
N THR A 59 5.66 -3.30 -16.37
CA THR A 59 4.30 -3.03 -16.85
C THR A 59 3.84 -1.64 -16.42
N ARG A 60 4.00 -1.32 -15.13
CA ARG A 60 3.70 0.01 -14.60
C ARG A 60 4.56 1.07 -15.24
N HIS A 61 5.87 0.82 -15.38
CA HIS A 61 6.78 1.76 -16.01
C HIS A 61 6.32 2.12 -17.42
N LYS A 62 6.03 1.12 -18.26
CA LYS A 62 5.55 1.30 -19.64
C LYS A 62 4.26 2.10 -19.70
N MET A 63 3.25 1.74 -18.91
CA MET A 63 1.95 2.44 -18.89
C MET A 63 2.10 3.88 -18.39
N THR A 64 2.97 4.11 -17.42
CA THR A 64 3.25 5.46 -16.89
C THR A 64 3.93 6.33 -17.93
N GLN A 65 4.90 5.79 -18.68
CA GLN A 65 5.55 6.52 -19.77
C GLN A 65 4.56 6.85 -20.89
N GLN A 66 3.67 5.94 -21.25
CA GLN A 66 2.61 6.21 -22.22
C GLN A 66 1.66 7.32 -21.75
N ALA A 67 1.32 7.37 -20.46
CA ALA A 67 0.51 8.45 -19.89
C ALA A 67 1.26 9.79 -19.91
N ILE A 68 2.56 9.79 -19.63
CA ILE A 68 3.43 10.96 -19.76
C ILE A 68 3.45 11.46 -21.22
N GLU A 69 3.65 10.57 -22.18
CA GLU A 69 3.63 10.90 -23.62
C GLU A 69 2.29 11.51 -24.04
N ALA A 70 1.17 10.94 -23.57
CA ALA A 70 -0.16 11.46 -23.82
C ALA A 70 -0.35 12.86 -23.24
N PHE A 71 0.11 13.13 -22.02
CA PHE A 71 0.08 14.46 -21.43
C PHE A 71 0.91 15.47 -22.23
N GLN A 72 2.17 15.16 -22.53
CA GLN A 72 3.06 16.09 -23.24
C GLN A 72 2.60 16.41 -24.66
N LYS A 73 1.74 15.58 -25.26
CA LYS A 73 1.14 15.86 -26.56
C LYS A 73 0.19 17.06 -26.51
N ASP A 74 -0.56 17.20 -25.42
CA ASP A 74 -1.52 18.29 -25.22
C ASP A 74 -0.89 19.48 -24.45
N HIS A 75 0.25 19.25 -23.79
CA HIS A 75 1.01 20.24 -23.03
C HIS A 75 2.47 20.33 -23.51
N PRO A 76 2.75 20.80 -24.76
CA PRO A 76 4.08 20.72 -25.37
C PRO A 76 5.17 21.51 -24.63
N ASN A 77 4.77 22.51 -23.83
CA ASN A 77 5.62 23.35 -22.99
C ASN A 77 5.97 22.72 -21.63
N ILE A 78 5.37 21.58 -21.26
CA ILE A 78 5.66 20.87 -20.01
C ILE A 78 6.36 19.55 -20.37
N LYS A 79 7.57 19.35 -19.87
CA LYS A 79 8.32 18.09 -19.98
C LYS A 79 8.27 17.33 -18.67
N ILE A 80 7.98 16.04 -18.72
CA ILE A 80 8.03 15.16 -17.54
C ILE A 80 9.24 14.24 -17.66
N LYS A 81 10.17 14.35 -16.70
CA LYS A 81 11.29 13.43 -16.53
C LYS A 81 10.92 12.35 -15.52
N GLY A 82 10.73 11.14 -16.01
CA GLY A 82 10.37 9.99 -15.18
C GLY A 82 11.55 9.37 -14.44
N GLU A 83 11.35 9.11 -13.15
CA GLU A 83 12.31 8.44 -12.27
C GLU A 83 11.64 7.22 -11.62
N PHE A 84 11.82 6.04 -12.20
CA PHE A 84 11.24 4.81 -11.67
C PHE A 84 12.24 3.99 -10.86
N GLY A 85 11.75 3.16 -9.94
CA GLY A 85 12.56 2.21 -9.20
C GLY A 85 11.76 1.09 -8.56
N GLU A 86 12.47 0.10 -8.03
CA GLU A 86 11.88 -0.96 -7.21
C GLU A 86 11.58 -0.44 -5.79
N TRP A 87 10.59 -1.05 -5.13
CA TRP A 87 10.03 -0.55 -3.86
C TRP A 87 11.07 -0.13 -2.81
N ALA A 88 12.02 -1.02 -2.45
CA ALA A 88 12.99 -0.72 -1.40
C ALA A 88 13.92 0.44 -1.79
N GLY A 89 14.54 0.36 -2.98
CA GLY A 89 15.45 1.41 -3.46
C GLY A 89 14.74 2.74 -3.76
N TYR A 90 13.45 2.70 -4.09
CA TYR A 90 12.61 3.88 -4.28
C TYR A 90 12.53 4.72 -3.00
N TRP A 91 12.19 4.11 -1.87
CA TRP A 91 12.03 4.82 -0.60
C TRP A 91 13.36 5.33 -0.05
N ASP A 92 14.45 4.56 -0.17
CA ASP A 92 15.80 5.01 0.24
C ASP A 92 16.25 6.24 -0.56
N LYS A 93 16.02 6.22 -1.88
CA LYS A 93 16.35 7.35 -2.76
C LYS A 93 15.50 8.57 -2.42
N LEU A 94 14.18 8.39 -2.24
CA LEU A 94 13.27 9.48 -1.91
C LEU A 94 13.62 10.15 -0.57
N ALA A 95 13.91 9.34 0.46
CA ALA A 95 14.32 9.87 1.76
C ALA A 95 15.60 10.71 1.65
N THR A 96 16.56 10.25 0.85
CA THR A 96 17.83 10.96 0.59
C THR A 96 17.59 12.28 -0.15
N THR A 97 16.79 12.29 -1.22
CA THR A 97 16.53 13.50 -2.02
C THR A 97 15.68 14.51 -1.26
N VAL A 98 14.68 14.07 -0.49
CA VAL A 98 13.90 14.97 0.38
C VAL A 98 14.78 15.58 1.46
N ALA A 99 15.65 14.80 2.12
CA ALA A 99 16.59 15.33 3.12
C ALA A 99 17.60 16.33 2.52
N ALA A 100 17.96 16.16 1.24
CA ALA A 100 18.83 17.06 0.51
C ALA A 100 18.12 18.30 -0.07
N ASN A 101 16.81 18.46 0.14
CA ASN A 101 15.97 19.49 -0.51
C ASN A 101 15.96 19.42 -2.05
N ASP A 102 16.07 18.22 -2.63
CA ASP A 102 16.07 17.94 -4.07
C ASP A 102 14.98 16.90 -4.45
N ALA A 103 13.82 17.00 -3.81
CA ALA A 103 12.70 16.11 -4.05
C ALA A 103 12.15 16.25 -5.49
N PRO A 104 11.70 15.16 -6.15
CA PRO A 104 10.91 15.25 -7.38
C PRO A 104 9.65 16.10 -7.19
N ASP A 105 9.16 16.72 -8.27
CA ASP A 105 7.97 17.58 -8.23
C ASP A 105 6.69 16.79 -7.95
N ILE A 106 6.51 15.67 -8.66
CA ILE A 106 5.40 14.73 -8.44
C ILE A 106 5.95 13.42 -7.88
N ILE A 107 5.27 12.88 -6.88
CA ILE A 107 5.74 11.74 -6.10
C ILE A 107 4.59 10.74 -5.95
N GLN A 108 4.78 9.51 -6.42
CA GLN A 108 3.85 8.40 -6.12
C GLN A 108 4.05 7.96 -4.67
N MET A 109 3.08 8.17 -3.78
CA MET A 109 3.13 7.81 -2.36
C MET A 109 2.36 6.55 -2.02
N ASP A 110 2.75 5.92 -0.92
CA ASP A 110 2.03 4.80 -0.31
C ASP A 110 1.52 5.24 1.06
N GLU A 111 0.39 4.66 1.48
CA GLU A 111 -0.26 4.93 2.75
C GLU A 111 0.72 4.83 3.94
N LYS A 112 1.67 3.88 3.88
CA LYS A 112 2.68 3.66 4.91
C LYS A 112 3.60 4.86 5.16
N TYR A 113 3.88 5.67 4.14
CA TYR A 113 4.85 6.76 4.21
C TYR A 113 4.20 8.14 4.08
N LEU A 114 2.97 8.20 3.57
CA LEU A 114 2.32 9.45 3.23
C LEU A 114 2.22 10.40 4.43
N ARG A 115 1.80 9.89 5.60
CA ARG A 115 1.69 10.68 6.82
C ARG A 115 3.04 11.24 7.28
N GLU A 116 4.09 10.42 7.29
CA GLU A 116 5.44 10.84 7.69
C GLU A 116 5.95 12.00 6.81
N TYR A 117 5.77 11.90 5.50
CA TYR A 117 6.23 12.95 4.57
C TYR A 117 5.35 14.22 4.65
N ALA A 118 4.04 14.08 4.90
CA ALA A 118 3.14 15.19 5.15
C ALA A 118 3.53 15.96 6.44
N ASP A 119 3.73 15.24 7.55
CA ASP A 119 4.09 15.83 8.86
C ASP A 119 5.45 16.55 8.83
N ARG A 120 6.39 16.05 8.03
CA ARG A 120 7.69 16.69 7.80
C ARG A 120 7.61 17.91 6.87
N GLY A 121 6.42 18.24 6.37
CA GLY A 121 6.18 19.35 5.46
C GLY A 121 6.77 19.14 4.06
N ALA A 122 7.03 17.89 3.66
CA ALA A 122 7.60 17.58 2.35
C ALA A 122 6.56 17.60 1.22
N LEU A 123 5.28 17.51 1.55
CA LEU A 123 4.17 17.41 0.59
C LEU A 123 3.31 18.69 0.61
N GLN A 124 2.86 19.12 -0.55
CA GLN A 124 1.88 20.18 -0.71
C GLN A 124 0.50 19.71 -0.25
N ASP A 125 -0.24 20.60 0.40
CA ASP A 125 -1.68 20.43 0.63
C ASP A 125 -2.45 20.69 -0.67
N LEU A 126 -2.91 19.62 -1.31
CA LEU A 126 -3.61 19.61 -2.59
C LEU A 126 -4.98 20.30 -2.53
N LYS A 127 -5.58 20.50 -1.34
CA LYS A 127 -6.79 21.34 -1.21
C LYS A 127 -6.53 22.80 -1.57
N LYS A 128 -5.26 23.22 -1.56
CA LYS A 128 -4.81 24.57 -1.92
C LYS A 128 -4.29 24.64 -3.36
N SER A 129 -4.34 23.53 -4.11
CA SER A 129 -3.90 23.49 -5.50
C SER A 129 -5.01 23.97 -6.44
N ASP A 130 -4.74 25.05 -7.18
CA ASP A 130 -5.64 25.53 -8.22
C ASP A 130 -5.68 24.54 -9.41
N GLY A 131 -6.88 24.13 -9.80
CA GLY A 131 -7.08 23.28 -10.99
C GLY A 131 -7.10 21.77 -10.73
N LEU A 132 -7.00 21.33 -9.47
CA LEU A 132 -7.24 19.93 -9.12
C LEU A 132 -8.73 19.67 -8.90
N ASP A 133 -9.34 18.84 -9.76
CA ASP A 133 -10.74 18.43 -9.60
C ASP A 133 -10.84 17.12 -8.81
N THR A 134 -11.61 17.15 -7.71
CA THR A 134 -11.93 15.96 -6.92
C THR A 134 -13.44 15.69 -6.86
N GLY A 135 -14.26 16.50 -7.55
CA GLY A 135 -15.72 16.43 -7.47
C GLY A 135 -16.35 15.15 -8.03
N LYS A 136 -15.58 14.38 -8.81
CA LYS A 136 -15.98 13.09 -9.38
C LYS A 136 -15.35 11.89 -8.68
N PHE A 137 -14.58 12.11 -7.61
CA PHE A 137 -14.05 11.03 -6.80
C PHE A 137 -15.19 10.39 -6.02
N GLU A 138 -15.19 9.06 -6.00
CA GLU A 138 -16.10 8.26 -5.18
C GLU A 138 -16.02 8.74 -3.73
N LYS A 139 -17.19 8.80 -3.06
CA LYS A 139 -17.30 9.29 -1.69
C LYS A 139 -16.32 8.53 -0.79
N ASP A 140 -15.73 9.23 0.17
CA ASP A 140 -14.86 8.68 1.21
C ASP A 140 -13.51 8.13 0.70
N THR A 141 -13.21 8.24 -0.60
CA THR A 141 -11.90 7.83 -1.15
C THR A 141 -10.79 8.86 -0.94
N LEU A 142 -11.10 10.15 -0.78
CA LEU A 142 -10.06 11.17 -0.58
C LEU A 142 -9.40 11.07 0.80
N SER A 143 -10.19 10.68 1.79
CA SER A 143 -9.82 10.58 3.21
C SER A 143 -8.51 9.83 3.48
N ALA A 144 -8.18 8.81 2.69
CA ALA A 144 -6.97 8.01 2.84
C ALA A 144 -5.69 8.84 2.61
N GLY A 145 -5.80 9.99 1.94
CA GLY A 145 -4.74 10.96 1.77
C GLY A 145 -4.94 12.26 2.54
N GLU A 146 -5.96 12.32 3.41
CA GLU A 146 -6.26 13.51 4.22
C GLU A 146 -5.77 13.37 5.66
N PHE A 147 -5.04 14.38 6.13
CA PHE A 147 -4.54 14.47 7.50
C PHE A 147 -4.65 15.91 7.97
N ASP A 148 -5.02 16.12 9.23
CA ASP A 148 -5.05 17.43 9.88
C ASP A 148 -5.78 18.53 9.06
N GLY A 149 -6.81 18.12 8.31
CA GLY A 149 -7.62 18.99 7.44
C GLY A 149 -7.08 19.20 6.01
N GLY A 150 -5.83 18.86 5.72
CA GLY A 150 -5.22 18.94 4.39
C GLY A 150 -5.40 17.66 3.57
N LEU A 151 -5.17 17.73 2.25
CA LEU A 151 -5.09 16.57 1.35
C LEU A 151 -3.65 16.46 0.84
N TYR A 152 -2.89 15.45 1.26
CA TYR A 152 -1.47 15.32 0.92
C TYR A 152 -1.19 14.26 -0.13
N GLY A 153 -2.18 13.45 -0.47
CA GLY A 153 -2.09 12.45 -1.54
C GLY A 153 -3.44 12.24 -2.20
N LEU A 154 -3.51 12.35 -3.51
CA LEU A 154 -4.70 12.02 -4.28
C LEU A 154 -4.68 10.54 -4.63
N ASN A 155 -5.75 9.80 -4.30
CA ASN A 155 -5.78 8.36 -4.59
C ASN A 155 -5.61 8.08 -6.10
N ALA A 156 -4.66 7.21 -6.43
CA ALA A 156 -4.44 6.71 -7.79
C ALA A 156 -5.30 5.48 -8.09
N GLY A 157 -5.73 4.77 -7.05
CA GLY A 157 -6.61 3.62 -7.12
C GLY A 157 -7.18 3.28 -5.75
N ILE A 158 -8.28 2.52 -5.74
CA ILE A 158 -8.94 2.05 -4.53
C ILE A 158 -9.15 0.54 -4.57
N ASN A 159 -9.02 -0.06 -3.39
CA ASN A 159 -9.29 -1.47 -3.15
C ASN A 159 -10.18 -1.61 -1.91
N SER A 160 -10.73 -2.80 -1.69
CA SER A 160 -11.38 -3.17 -0.43
C SER A 160 -10.96 -4.58 -0.07
N PHE A 161 -10.90 -4.86 1.23
CA PHE A 161 -10.68 -6.21 1.72
C PHE A 161 -11.96 -7.04 1.53
N ALA A 162 -11.80 -8.30 1.15
CA ALA A 162 -12.89 -9.16 0.73
C ALA A 162 -12.60 -10.63 1.07
N ILE A 163 -13.65 -11.45 1.05
CA ILE A 163 -13.50 -12.89 0.94
C ILE A 163 -13.35 -13.23 -0.54
N VAL A 164 -12.32 -13.99 -0.90
CA VAL A 164 -12.27 -14.65 -2.21
C VAL A 164 -12.74 -16.08 -2.08
N ALA A 165 -13.61 -16.51 -2.97
CA ALA A 165 -14.15 -17.86 -3.06
C ALA A 165 -13.71 -18.54 -4.35
N ASN A 166 -13.44 -19.85 -4.28
CA ASN A 166 -13.19 -20.72 -5.43
C ASN A 166 -14.47 -21.48 -5.80
N PRO A 167 -15.23 -21.06 -6.84
CA PRO A 167 -16.50 -21.69 -7.18
C PRO A 167 -16.36 -23.18 -7.56
N ALA A 168 -15.20 -23.59 -8.09
CA ALA A 168 -14.95 -24.98 -8.45
C ALA A 168 -14.92 -25.88 -7.19
N VAL A 169 -14.35 -25.38 -6.09
CA VAL A 169 -14.32 -26.09 -4.80
C VAL A 169 -15.73 -26.21 -4.21
N PHE A 170 -16.51 -25.12 -4.20
CA PHE A 170 -17.91 -25.13 -3.76
C PHE A 170 -18.74 -26.17 -4.53
N LYS A 171 -18.61 -26.17 -5.86
CA LYS A 171 -19.29 -27.12 -6.75
C LYS A 171 -18.87 -28.56 -6.46
N ALA A 172 -17.57 -28.83 -6.30
CA ALA A 172 -17.05 -30.17 -5.99
C ALA A 172 -17.50 -30.67 -4.62
N ALA A 173 -17.63 -29.77 -3.64
CA ALA A 173 -18.14 -30.08 -2.32
C ALA A 173 -19.68 -30.20 -2.28
N GLY A 174 -20.41 -29.82 -3.33
CA GLY A 174 -21.87 -29.78 -3.31
C GLY A 174 -22.42 -28.79 -2.28
N VAL A 175 -21.78 -27.63 -2.15
CA VAL A 175 -22.19 -26.51 -1.29
C VAL A 175 -22.46 -25.31 -2.19
N ALA A 176 -23.60 -24.64 -1.99
CA ALA A 176 -23.93 -23.43 -2.75
C ALA A 176 -23.03 -22.26 -2.31
N LEU A 177 -22.74 -21.33 -3.22
CA LEU A 177 -22.16 -20.04 -2.82
C LEU A 177 -23.15 -19.31 -1.91
N PRO A 178 -22.66 -18.65 -0.85
CA PRO A 178 -23.50 -17.90 0.09
C PRO A 178 -24.13 -16.68 -0.59
N ASP A 179 -25.26 -16.23 -0.05
CA ASP A 179 -25.69 -14.84 -0.21
C ASP A 179 -24.84 -13.97 0.73
N ASP A 180 -23.86 -13.27 0.16
CA ASP A 180 -22.90 -12.47 0.91
C ASP A 180 -23.47 -11.13 1.42
N THR A 181 -24.72 -10.81 1.05
CA THR A 181 -25.40 -9.59 1.51
C THR A 181 -26.08 -9.75 2.86
N THR A 182 -26.32 -11.00 3.28
CA THR A 182 -27.09 -11.34 4.49
C THR A 182 -26.34 -12.22 5.49
N TRP A 183 -25.12 -12.66 5.17
CA TRP A 183 -24.43 -13.66 5.98
C TRP A 183 -23.70 -13.10 7.20
N THR A 184 -23.67 -13.94 8.24
CA THR A 184 -22.96 -13.67 9.50
C THR A 184 -21.63 -14.41 9.59
N TRP A 185 -20.79 -14.06 10.56
CA TRP A 185 -19.61 -14.87 10.92
C TRP A 185 -19.97 -16.33 11.26
N ASP A 186 -21.16 -16.57 11.80
CA ASP A 186 -21.64 -17.92 12.13
C ASP A 186 -22.01 -18.69 10.86
N ASP A 187 -22.66 -18.04 9.89
CA ASP A 187 -22.92 -18.63 8.57
C ASP A 187 -21.63 -18.94 7.84
N TYR A 188 -20.69 -18.00 7.84
CA TYR A 188 -19.37 -18.19 7.23
C TYR A 188 -18.64 -19.40 7.83
N THR A 189 -18.59 -19.48 9.16
CA THR A 189 -17.97 -20.59 9.89
C THR A 189 -18.66 -21.91 9.57
N ARG A 190 -19.99 -21.95 9.56
CA ARG A 190 -20.79 -23.14 9.26
C ARG A 190 -20.57 -23.61 7.82
N ILE A 191 -20.61 -22.72 6.83
CA ILE A 191 -20.40 -23.03 5.41
C ILE A 191 -18.98 -23.55 5.19
N ALA A 192 -17.98 -22.91 5.78
CA ALA A 192 -16.59 -23.37 5.71
C ALA A 192 -16.43 -24.77 6.33
N ALA A 193 -16.97 -25.01 7.52
CA ALA A 193 -16.96 -26.32 8.16
C ALA A 193 -17.67 -27.40 7.32
N GLU A 194 -18.80 -27.07 6.68
CA GLU A 194 -19.53 -27.96 5.78
C GLU A 194 -18.67 -28.38 4.58
N ILE A 195 -17.97 -27.43 3.94
CA ILE A 195 -17.06 -27.74 2.83
C ILE A 195 -15.92 -28.65 3.30
N THR A 196 -15.32 -28.38 4.46
CA THR A 196 -14.27 -29.24 5.01
C THR A 196 -14.78 -30.65 5.28
N ALA A 197 -15.98 -30.80 5.86
CA ALA A 197 -16.58 -32.10 6.10
C ALA A 197 -16.88 -32.85 4.80
N LYS A 198 -17.53 -32.20 3.82
CA LYS A 198 -17.92 -32.83 2.54
C LYS A 198 -16.74 -33.21 1.66
N THR A 199 -15.59 -32.56 1.84
CA THR A 199 -14.33 -32.92 1.14
C THR A 199 -13.48 -33.92 1.93
N GLY A 200 -13.95 -34.40 3.08
CA GLY A 200 -13.22 -35.33 3.94
C GLY A 200 -11.93 -34.74 4.50
N GLY A 201 -11.88 -33.42 4.72
CA GLY A 201 -10.71 -32.70 5.22
C GLY A 201 -9.60 -32.45 4.19
N LYS A 202 -9.78 -32.83 2.92
CA LYS A 202 -8.79 -32.56 1.85
C LYS A 202 -8.70 -31.07 1.51
N VAL A 203 -9.78 -30.34 1.73
CA VAL A 203 -9.89 -28.90 1.50
C VAL A 203 -10.40 -28.25 2.77
N SER A 204 -9.76 -27.17 3.22
CA SER A 204 -10.31 -26.36 4.31
C SER A 204 -11.30 -25.34 3.75
N GLY A 205 -12.40 -25.10 4.47
CA GLY A 205 -13.48 -24.24 4.00
C GLY A 205 -13.05 -22.79 3.85
N THR A 206 -12.15 -22.32 4.71
CA THR A 206 -11.54 -21.00 4.55
C THR A 206 -10.15 -20.90 5.17
N GLY A 207 -9.34 -19.94 4.74
CA GLY A 207 -8.12 -19.54 5.44
C GLY A 207 -8.40 -18.91 6.80
N ALA A 208 -7.43 -18.96 7.71
CA ALA A 208 -7.56 -18.34 9.02
C ALA A 208 -7.62 -16.80 8.89
N PRO A 209 -8.57 -16.11 9.53
CA PRO A 209 -8.48 -14.66 9.68
C PRO A 209 -7.27 -14.31 10.57
N GLY A 210 -6.74 -13.09 10.42
CA GLY A 210 -5.62 -12.60 11.25
C GLY A 210 -4.23 -12.96 10.71
N THR A 211 -4.15 -13.44 9.46
CA THR A 211 -2.90 -13.53 8.69
C THR A 211 -2.57 -12.24 7.93
N ASN A 212 -3.54 -11.31 7.87
CA ASN A 212 -3.39 -9.91 7.47
C ASN A 212 -4.18 -9.07 8.48
N GLU A 213 -3.62 -7.93 8.89
CA GLU A 213 -4.18 -7.04 9.92
C GLU A 213 -5.53 -6.41 9.53
N ALA A 214 -5.84 -6.32 8.23
CA ALA A 214 -7.12 -5.80 7.78
C ALA A 214 -8.31 -6.63 8.30
N ALA A 215 -8.14 -7.94 8.51
CA ALA A 215 -9.16 -8.78 9.14
C ALA A 215 -9.45 -8.35 10.59
N LEU A 216 -8.41 -7.98 11.35
CA LEU A 216 -8.54 -7.46 12.70
C LEU A 216 -9.13 -6.05 12.71
N ASN A 217 -8.72 -5.19 11.77
CA ASN A 217 -9.30 -3.85 11.61
C ASN A 217 -10.80 -3.92 11.28
N LEU A 218 -11.19 -4.80 10.34
CA LEU A 218 -12.61 -5.02 10.02
C LEU A 218 -13.39 -5.51 11.23
N TRP A 219 -12.85 -6.44 12.00
CA TRP A 219 -13.47 -6.88 13.24
C TRP A 219 -13.69 -5.71 14.21
N ALA A 220 -12.68 -4.88 14.44
CA ALA A 220 -12.81 -3.68 15.28
C ALA A 220 -13.92 -2.76 14.78
N ARG A 221 -13.98 -2.54 13.47
CA ARG A 221 -14.96 -1.65 12.81
C ARG A 221 -16.39 -2.16 12.92
N GLN A 222 -16.60 -3.47 12.86
CA GLN A 222 -17.92 -4.08 13.14
C GLN A 222 -18.38 -3.88 14.60
N HIS A 223 -17.46 -3.50 15.50
CA HIS A 223 -17.72 -3.27 16.92
C HIS A 223 -17.53 -1.79 17.32
N GLY A 224 -17.53 -0.87 16.35
CA GLY A 224 -17.45 0.58 16.59
C GLY A 224 -16.05 1.10 16.94
N GLU A 225 -15.01 0.28 16.77
CA GLU A 225 -13.61 0.64 16.94
C GLU A 225 -12.87 0.68 15.59
N SER A 226 -11.59 1.00 15.59
CA SER A 226 -10.73 0.95 14.41
C SER A 226 -9.32 0.60 14.87
N LEU A 227 -8.54 -0.08 14.04
CA LEU A 227 -7.15 -0.41 14.39
C LEU A 227 -6.33 0.85 14.69
N TRP A 228 -6.59 1.94 13.97
CA TRP A 228 -5.92 3.22 14.14
C TRP A 228 -6.91 4.33 14.49
N THR A 229 -6.46 5.28 15.30
CA THR A 229 -7.14 6.56 15.54
C THR A 229 -6.59 7.65 14.63
N GLN A 230 -7.36 8.72 14.41
CA GLN A 230 -6.94 9.87 13.60
C GLN A 230 -5.70 10.60 14.16
N ASP A 231 -5.50 10.57 15.48
CA ASP A 231 -4.34 11.14 16.16
C ASP A 231 -3.12 10.20 16.19
N GLY A 232 -3.14 9.11 15.41
CA GLY A 232 -1.97 8.26 15.19
C GLY A 232 -1.67 7.29 16.33
N LYS A 233 -2.70 6.75 16.99
CA LYS A 233 -2.56 5.75 18.06
C LYS A 233 -3.26 4.44 17.69
N LEU A 234 -2.93 3.39 18.42
CA LEU A 234 -3.69 2.14 18.39
C LEU A 234 -5.12 2.41 18.91
N GLY A 235 -6.12 2.15 18.08
CA GLY A 235 -7.53 2.45 18.36
C GLY A 235 -8.36 1.25 18.82
N ILE A 236 -7.82 0.03 18.66
CA ILE A 236 -8.52 -1.20 19.05
C ILE A 236 -8.24 -1.54 20.53
N SER A 237 -9.28 -1.95 21.25
CA SER A 237 -9.19 -2.37 22.64
C SER A 237 -8.73 -3.82 22.77
N ALA A 238 -8.11 -4.16 23.92
CA ALA A 238 -7.76 -5.55 24.23
C ALA A 238 -8.97 -6.48 24.21
N GLY A 239 -10.16 -5.98 24.61
CA GLY A 239 -11.41 -6.74 24.55
C GLY A 239 -11.78 -7.16 23.13
N GLN A 240 -11.70 -6.25 22.16
CA GLN A 240 -12.00 -6.58 20.76
C GLN A 240 -10.95 -7.52 20.14
N VAL A 241 -9.68 -7.40 20.55
CA VAL A 241 -8.65 -8.37 20.14
C VAL A 241 -8.90 -9.75 20.76
N THR A 242 -9.34 -9.82 22.03
CA THR A 242 -9.76 -11.07 22.67
C THR A 242 -10.92 -11.72 21.91
N ASP A 243 -11.94 -10.94 21.57
CA ASP A 243 -13.14 -11.46 20.89
C ASP A 243 -12.80 -11.95 19.48
N PHE A 244 -11.92 -11.25 18.77
CA PHE A 244 -11.37 -11.70 17.49
C PHE A 244 -10.67 -13.06 17.60
N TYR A 245 -9.77 -13.23 18.58
CA TYR A 245 -9.10 -14.50 18.81
C TYR A 245 -10.04 -15.60 19.31
N THR A 246 -11.08 -15.25 20.05
CA THR A 246 -12.12 -16.19 20.47
C THR A 246 -12.92 -16.69 19.28
N ASN A 247 -13.28 -15.80 18.33
CA ASN A 247 -13.90 -16.18 17.07
C ASN A 247 -12.97 -17.06 16.21
N LEU A 248 -11.68 -16.74 16.14
CA LEU A 248 -10.68 -17.58 15.47
C LEU A 248 -10.65 -19.01 16.03
N LEU A 249 -10.68 -19.17 17.37
CA LEU A 249 -10.75 -20.48 18.01
C LEU A 249 -12.07 -21.20 17.74
N LYS A 250 -13.20 -20.49 17.73
CA LYS A 250 -14.50 -21.04 17.33
C LYS A 250 -14.44 -21.62 15.90
N MET A 251 -13.83 -20.91 14.96
CA MET A 251 -13.63 -21.38 13.59
C MET A 251 -12.73 -22.61 13.52
N ARG A 252 -11.64 -22.63 14.29
CA ARG A 252 -10.74 -23.80 14.41
C ARG A 252 -11.50 -25.02 14.93
N ASP A 253 -12.25 -24.86 16.01
CA ASP A 253 -12.94 -25.96 16.69
C ASP A 253 -14.09 -26.51 15.82
N ALA A 254 -14.71 -25.66 15.01
CA ALA A 254 -15.65 -26.05 13.95
C ALA A 254 -14.98 -26.73 12.74
N LYS A 255 -13.64 -26.78 12.69
CA LYS A 255 -12.85 -27.25 11.53
C LYS A 255 -13.12 -26.45 10.24
N ALA A 256 -13.45 -25.17 10.38
CA ALA A 256 -13.64 -24.26 9.25
C ALA A 256 -12.33 -23.82 8.60
N ILE A 257 -11.25 -23.76 9.40
CA ILE A 257 -9.91 -23.30 9.02
C ILE A 257 -8.87 -24.42 9.13
N PRO A 258 -7.70 -24.31 8.44
CA PRO A 258 -6.62 -25.29 8.51
C PRO A 258 -6.00 -25.43 9.91
N SER A 259 -5.14 -26.43 10.08
CA SER A 259 -4.30 -26.55 11.28
C SER A 259 -3.34 -25.36 11.43
N ALA A 260 -2.88 -25.10 12.65
CA ALA A 260 -1.93 -24.03 12.95
C ALA A 260 -0.63 -24.15 12.12
N GLU A 261 -0.14 -25.37 11.90
CA GLU A 261 1.02 -25.65 11.04
C GLU A 261 0.75 -25.28 9.59
N SER A 262 -0.43 -25.66 9.07
CA SER A 262 -0.82 -25.38 7.69
C SER A 262 -0.97 -23.88 7.46
N VAL A 263 -1.57 -23.16 8.41
CA VAL A 263 -1.65 -21.68 8.38
C VAL A 263 -0.25 -21.07 8.35
N SER A 264 0.65 -21.51 9.25
CA SER A 264 2.01 -20.99 9.34
C SER A 264 2.83 -21.25 8.06
N GLN A 265 2.64 -22.41 7.43
CA GLN A 265 3.26 -22.75 6.15
C GLN A 265 2.72 -21.88 5.02
N ASP A 266 1.39 -21.70 4.94
CA ASP A 266 0.74 -20.96 3.86
C ASP A 266 1.09 -19.48 3.85
N MET A 267 1.22 -18.86 5.03
CA MET A 267 1.64 -17.45 5.16
C MET A 267 3.00 -17.14 4.53
N ASN A 268 3.88 -18.14 4.44
CA ASN A 268 5.22 -18.00 3.86
C ASN A 268 5.31 -18.60 2.45
N ALA A 269 4.21 -19.14 1.92
CA ALA A 269 4.19 -19.76 0.61
C ALA A 269 4.23 -18.71 -0.50
N PRO A 270 4.97 -18.96 -1.59
CA PRO A 270 4.77 -18.22 -2.84
C PRO A 270 3.31 -18.28 -3.28
N LEU A 271 2.82 -17.22 -3.94
CA LEU A 271 1.40 -17.09 -4.30
C LEU A 271 0.87 -18.29 -5.09
N ASP A 272 1.64 -18.81 -6.04
CA ASP A 272 1.30 -19.98 -6.87
C ASP A 272 1.28 -21.30 -6.11
N GLN A 273 1.91 -21.34 -4.92
CA GLN A 273 1.91 -22.48 -4.01
C GLN A 273 0.94 -22.32 -2.84
N SER A 274 0.34 -21.14 -2.68
CA SER A 274 -0.63 -20.87 -1.63
C SER A 274 -1.80 -21.87 -1.66
N ALA A 275 -2.40 -22.12 -0.51
CA ALA A 275 -3.48 -23.06 -0.34
C ALA A 275 -4.73 -22.63 -1.14
N LEU A 276 -4.95 -21.32 -1.31
CA LEU A 276 -5.99 -20.82 -2.21
C LEU A 276 -5.67 -21.13 -3.68
N ALA A 277 -4.47 -20.80 -4.16
CA ALA A 277 -4.07 -21.04 -5.56
C ALA A 277 -4.06 -22.54 -5.90
N THR A 278 -3.64 -23.38 -4.97
CA THR A 278 -3.58 -24.84 -5.16
C THR A 278 -4.91 -25.55 -4.89
N GLY A 279 -5.99 -24.81 -4.62
CA GLY A 279 -7.34 -25.36 -4.39
C GLY A 279 -7.51 -26.11 -3.07
N LYS A 280 -6.60 -25.95 -2.12
CA LYS A 280 -6.66 -26.50 -0.75
C LYS A 280 -7.52 -25.64 0.19
N LEU A 281 -7.88 -24.43 -0.21
CA LEU A 281 -8.88 -23.58 0.42
C LEU A 281 -10.07 -23.33 -0.51
N ALA A 282 -11.28 -23.36 0.04
CA ALA A 282 -12.48 -22.93 -0.69
C ALA A 282 -12.67 -21.40 -0.65
N MET A 283 -12.28 -20.78 0.45
CA MET A 283 -12.30 -19.33 0.65
C MET A 283 -11.00 -18.83 1.29
N SER A 284 -10.70 -17.54 1.13
CA SER A 284 -9.64 -16.86 1.88
C SER A 284 -9.93 -15.36 1.95
N PHE A 285 -9.14 -14.63 2.73
CA PHE A 285 -9.22 -13.17 2.82
C PHE A 285 -8.14 -12.55 1.92
N ILE A 286 -8.53 -11.62 1.04
CA ILE A 286 -7.61 -10.91 0.15
C ILE A 286 -8.04 -9.45 -0.04
N TRP A 287 -7.12 -8.61 -0.52
CA TRP A 287 -7.48 -7.33 -1.12
C TRP A 287 -8.05 -7.56 -2.53
N SER A 288 -9.09 -6.80 -2.91
CA SER A 288 -9.80 -6.98 -4.18
C SER A 288 -8.89 -6.94 -5.42
N ASN A 289 -7.79 -6.19 -5.39
CA ASN A 289 -6.81 -6.12 -6.50
C ASN A 289 -6.01 -7.42 -6.66
N GLN A 290 -5.96 -8.28 -5.64
CA GLN A 290 -5.25 -9.57 -5.71
C GLN A 290 -6.04 -10.63 -6.48
N LEU A 291 -7.32 -10.38 -6.81
CA LEU A 291 -8.18 -11.34 -7.52
C LEU A 291 -7.55 -11.84 -8.83
N VAL A 292 -6.89 -10.95 -9.59
CA VAL A 292 -6.24 -11.29 -10.86
C VAL A 292 -5.13 -12.32 -10.65
N ALA A 293 -4.23 -12.04 -9.71
CA ALA A 293 -3.08 -12.89 -9.43
C ALA A 293 -3.52 -14.28 -8.93
N PHE A 294 -4.48 -14.32 -8.00
CA PHE A 294 -5.00 -15.59 -7.49
C PHE A 294 -5.82 -16.36 -8.51
N SER A 295 -6.63 -15.71 -9.35
CA SER A 295 -7.39 -16.40 -10.41
C SER A 295 -6.44 -17.02 -11.45
N LYS A 296 -5.39 -16.28 -11.83
CA LYS A 296 -4.36 -16.79 -12.74
C LYS A 296 -3.63 -18.00 -12.13
N ALA A 297 -3.19 -17.88 -10.88
CA ALA A 297 -2.47 -18.95 -10.18
C ALA A 297 -3.33 -20.19 -9.95
N ALA A 298 -4.62 -20.00 -9.64
CA ALA A 298 -5.58 -21.08 -9.47
C ALA A 298 -6.00 -21.73 -10.80
N GLY A 299 -5.68 -21.10 -11.95
CA GLY A 299 -6.15 -21.55 -13.26
C GLY A 299 -7.68 -21.54 -13.40
N THR A 300 -8.37 -20.77 -12.56
CA THR A 300 -9.84 -20.69 -12.54
C THR A 300 -10.29 -19.30 -12.10
N GLU A 301 -11.49 -18.92 -12.53
CA GLU A 301 -12.08 -17.64 -12.13
C GLU A 301 -12.55 -17.71 -10.68
N LEU A 302 -11.89 -16.96 -9.82
CA LEU A 302 -12.29 -16.78 -8.42
C LEU A 302 -13.33 -15.66 -8.31
N LYS A 303 -14.08 -15.64 -7.21
CA LYS A 303 -15.10 -14.62 -6.95
C LYS A 303 -14.80 -13.87 -5.67
N LEU A 304 -14.99 -12.55 -5.69
CA LEU A 304 -15.01 -11.75 -4.47
C LEU A 304 -16.41 -11.81 -3.85
N LEU A 305 -16.44 -11.93 -2.53
CA LEU A 305 -17.59 -11.89 -1.66
C LEU A 305 -17.32 -10.84 -0.57
N ARG A 306 -18.38 -10.22 -0.07
CA ARG A 306 -18.35 -9.28 1.06
C ARG A 306 -17.76 -9.93 2.31
N ILE A 307 -17.28 -9.13 3.24
CA ILE A 307 -16.93 -9.64 4.57
C ILE A 307 -18.24 -9.98 5.32
N PRO A 308 -18.31 -11.08 6.10
CA PRO A 308 -19.47 -11.34 6.95
C PRO A 308 -19.64 -10.24 8.00
N SER A 309 -20.87 -9.86 8.33
CA SER A 309 -21.15 -8.94 9.43
C SER A 309 -21.56 -9.68 10.71
N THR A 310 -21.62 -8.96 11.82
CA THR A 310 -22.08 -9.52 13.11
C THR A 310 -23.58 -9.78 13.14
N ASP A 311 -24.36 -9.10 12.29
CA ASP A 311 -25.83 -9.08 12.35
C ASP A 311 -26.52 -9.44 11.03
N GLY A 312 -25.74 -9.80 10.01
CA GLY A 312 -26.24 -10.16 8.69
C GLY A 312 -26.64 -8.97 7.82
N LYS A 313 -26.28 -7.73 8.18
CA LYS A 313 -26.39 -6.58 7.26
C LYS A 313 -25.05 -6.26 6.61
N ALA A 314 -24.99 -6.24 5.28
CA ALA A 314 -23.78 -5.91 4.53
C ALA A 314 -23.19 -4.54 4.91
N ALA A 315 -24.04 -3.54 5.18
CA ALA A 315 -23.60 -2.20 5.60
C ALA A 315 -22.88 -2.18 6.96
N ASP A 316 -23.07 -3.21 7.78
CA ASP A 316 -22.51 -3.32 9.13
C ASP A 316 -21.25 -4.23 9.11
N ASN A 317 -20.69 -4.59 7.94
CA ASN A 317 -19.53 -5.49 7.82
C ASN A 317 -18.16 -4.81 8.04
N GLY A 318 -18.15 -3.49 8.26
CA GLY A 318 -16.95 -2.70 8.52
C GLY A 318 -16.07 -2.42 7.30
N SER A 319 -16.48 -2.79 6.08
CA SER A 319 -15.71 -2.51 4.86
C SER A 319 -15.43 -1.02 4.67
N TYR A 320 -14.32 -0.73 4.00
CA TYR A 320 -13.85 0.62 3.67
C TYR A 320 -13.02 0.57 2.40
N TYR A 321 -12.93 1.72 1.72
CA TYR A 321 -11.95 1.86 0.65
C TYR A 321 -10.56 2.13 1.21
N LYS A 322 -9.61 1.27 0.82
CA LYS A 322 -8.19 1.51 1.02
C LYS A 322 -7.60 2.18 -0.23
N GLY A 323 -6.86 3.25 -0.02
CA GLY A 323 -5.98 3.82 -1.05
C GLY A 323 -4.88 2.82 -1.41
N SER A 324 -4.75 2.50 -2.70
CA SER A 324 -3.72 1.60 -3.20
C SER A 324 -2.34 2.28 -3.25
N MET A 325 -2.33 3.54 -3.69
CA MET A 325 -1.21 4.47 -3.76
C MET A 325 -1.76 5.85 -4.12
N PHE A 326 -0.92 6.87 -3.99
CA PHE A 326 -1.31 8.26 -4.05
C PHE A 326 -0.42 9.05 -5.02
N TRP A 327 -1.00 10.07 -5.64
CA TRP A 327 -0.27 11.13 -6.30
C TRP A 327 -0.12 12.31 -5.35
N SER A 328 1.11 12.62 -4.98
CA SER A 328 1.46 13.78 -4.15
C SER A 328 2.32 14.76 -4.94
N ILE A 329 2.27 16.02 -4.54
CA ILE A 329 3.15 17.07 -5.07
C ILE A 329 4.11 17.50 -3.97
N SER A 330 5.39 17.65 -4.29
CA SER A 330 6.38 18.16 -3.36
C SER A 330 6.07 19.61 -2.98
N SER A 331 6.07 19.94 -1.68
CA SER A 331 5.95 21.32 -1.19
C SER A 331 7.07 22.24 -1.69
N ARG A 332 8.17 21.64 -2.18
CA ARG A 332 9.36 22.32 -2.70
C ARG A 332 9.36 22.48 -4.22
N SER A 333 8.38 21.96 -4.94
CA SER A 333 8.30 22.17 -6.38
C SER A 333 8.23 23.67 -6.69
N LYS A 334 9.01 24.11 -7.68
CA LYS A 334 8.95 25.47 -8.21
C LYS A 334 7.83 25.66 -9.23
N HIS A 335 7.16 24.57 -9.61
CA HIS A 335 6.20 24.48 -10.70
C HIS A 335 4.91 23.81 -10.22
N GLN A 336 4.37 24.32 -9.09
CA GLN A 336 3.21 23.71 -8.41
C GLN A 336 1.96 23.63 -9.30
N LYS A 337 1.78 24.62 -10.18
CA LYS A 337 0.66 24.68 -11.10
C LYS A 337 0.76 23.59 -12.17
N GLU A 338 1.91 23.46 -12.81
CA GLU A 338 2.17 22.44 -13.84
C GLU A 338 2.16 21.04 -13.23
N ALA A 339 2.68 20.88 -12.00
CA ALA A 339 2.58 19.62 -11.25
C ALA A 339 1.13 19.24 -10.94
N THR A 340 0.30 20.22 -10.53
CA THR A 340 -1.14 20.03 -10.32
C THR A 340 -1.85 19.64 -11.60
N GLU A 341 -1.52 20.29 -12.72
CA GLU A 341 -2.09 19.98 -14.04
C GLU A 341 -1.80 18.53 -14.45
N PHE A 342 -0.58 18.06 -14.23
CA PHE A 342 -0.22 16.67 -14.49
C PHE A 342 -0.91 15.67 -13.55
N VAL A 343 -0.99 15.95 -12.24
CA VAL A 343 -1.73 15.11 -11.28
C VAL A 343 -3.22 15.05 -11.64
N ASN A 344 -3.82 16.19 -12.01
CA ASN A 344 -5.19 16.27 -12.47
C ASN A 344 -5.40 15.45 -13.76
N PHE A 345 -4.47 15.52 -14.72
CA PHE A 345 -4.51 14.68 -15.92
C PHE A 345 -4.48 13.18 -15.59
N LEU A 346 -3.56 12.74 -14.72
CA LEU A 346 -3.45 11.33 -14.32
C LEU A 346 -4.75 10.81 -13.69
N ALA A 347 -5.42 11.63 -12.89
CA ALA A 347 -6.62 11.26 -12.13
C ALA A 347 -7.93 11.39 -12.93
N ASN A 348 -8.04 12.40 -13.79
CA ASN A 348 -9.32 12.87 -14.35
C ASN A 348 -9.37 12.82 -15.88
N SER A 349 -8.29 12.45 -16.57
CA SER A 349 -8.30 12.34 -18.03
C SER A 349 -8.69 10.94 -18.49
N THR A 350 -9.67 10.86 -19.39
CA THR A 350 -9.99 9.61 -20.10
C THR A 350 -8.80 9.10 -20.92
N ALA A 351 -7.91 9.99 -21.40
CA ALA A 351 -6.70 9.57 -22.10
C ALA A 351 -5.73 8.83 -21.15
N ALA A 352 -5.51 9.36 -19.95
CA ALA A 352 -4.72 8.70 -18.92
C ALA A 352 -5.38 7.40 -18.46
N GLY A 353 -6.68 7.42 -18.14
CA GLY A 353 -7.43 6.25 -17.71
C GLY A 353 -7.37 5.10 -18.72
N ASN A 354 -7.50 5.39 -20.01
CA ASN A 354 -7.42 4.38 -21.07
C ASN A 354 -6.04 3.71 -21.20
N ILE A 355 -5.00 4.37 -20.70
CA ILE A 355 -3.63 3.86 -20.69
C ILE A 355 -3.35 3.12 -19.39
N LEU A 356 -3.71 3.71 -18.25
CA LEU A 356 -3.38 3.23 -16.90
C LEU A 356 -4.32 2.10 -16.43
N LEU A 357 -5.54 2.06 -16.96
CA LEU A 357 -6.58 1.09 -16.60
C LEU A 357 -6.74 1.00 -15.07
N ALA A 358 -6.78 -0.22 -14.53
CA ALA A 358 -6.81 -0.49 -13.09
C ALA A 358 -5.45 -0.98 -12.54
N GLU A 359 -4.33 -0.71 -13.22
CA GLU A 359 -3.01 -1.24 -12.81
C GLU A 359 -2.59 -0.76 -11.41
N ARG A 360 -3.00 0.45 -11.04
CA ARG A 360 -2.80 1.01 -9.71
C ARG A 360 -3.99 0.78 -8.79
N GLY A 361 -4.91 -0.13 -9.10
CA GLY A 361 -6.19 -0.29 -8.41
C GLY A 361 -7.34 0.35 -9.19
N VAL A 362 -8.56 0.15 -8.70
CA VAL A 362 -9.77 0.65 -9.39
C VAL A 362 -9.74 2.18 -9.37
N PRO A 363 -9.95 2.88 -10.50
CA PRO A 363 -9.94 4.34 -10.51
C PRO A 363 -10.98 4.92 -9.52
N PRO A 364 -10.59 5.86 -8.64
CA PRO A 364 -11.53 6.47 -7.70
C PRO A 364 -12.43 7.51 -8.36
N ASN A 365 -12.01 8.14 -9.46
CA ASN A 365 -12.88 8.99 -10.25
C ASN A 365 -13.94 8.12 -10.96
N THR A 366 -15.21 8.34 -10.65
CA THR A 366 -16.32 7.50 -11.13
C THR A 366 -16.51 7.56 -12.65
N GLU A 367 -16.20 8.70 -13.28
CA GLU A 367 -16.30 8.84 -14.75
C GLU A 367 -15.14 8.12 -15.45
N ILE A 368 -13.92 8.22 -14.89
CA ILE A 368 -12.77 7.48 -15.40
C ILE A 368 -12.95 5.99 -15.22
N ARG A 369 -13.45 5.55 -14.06
CA ARG A 369 -13.81 4.14 -13.81
C ARG A 369 -14.79 3.63 -14.87
N ALA A 370 -15.87 4.37 -15.13
CA ALA A 370 -16.86 3.99 -16.15
C ALA A 370 -16.26 3.90 -17.58
N ALA A 371 -15.28 4.76 -17.91
CA ALA A 371 -14.59 4.71 -19.21
C ALA A 371 -13.61 3.53 -19.33
N VAL A 372 -13.02 3.11 -18.21
CA VAL A 372 -12.02 2.05 -18.11
C VAL A 372 -12.66 0.65 -18.02
N ASP A 373 -13.78 0.51 -17.29
CA ASP A 373 -14.43 -0.78 -17.01
C ASP A 373 -14.63 -1.68 -18.24
N PRO A 374 -15.09 -1.19 -19.40
CA PRO A 374 -15.27 -2.03 -20.59
C PRO A 374 -13.98 -2.58 -21.20
N LYS A 375 -12.81 -2.11 -20.75
CA LYS A 375 -11.47 -2.45 -21.26
C LYS A 375 -10.70 -3.36 -20.31
N LEU A 376 -11.24 -3.57 -19.11
CA LEU A 376 -10.61 -4.38 -18.09
C LEU A 376 -10.64 -5.86 -18.48
N GLN A 377 -9.58 -6.58 -18.09
CA GLN A 377 -9.58 -8.04 -18.16
C GLN A 377 -10.64 -8.60 -17.19
N PRO A 378 -11.15 -9.82 -17.39
CA PRO A 378 -12.28 -10.34 -16.61
C PRO A 378 -12.12 -10.22 -15.09
N ALA A 379 -10.93 -10.53 -14.55
CA ALA A 379 -10.66 -10.41 -13.12
C ALA A 379 -10.56 -8.95 -12.64
N ASP A 380 -10.00 -8.04 -13.43
CA ASP A 380 -10.02 -6.60 -13.11
C ASP A 380 -11.44 -6.04 -13.15
N ALA A 381 -12.25 -6.45 -14.13
CA ALA A 381 -13.65 -6.07 -14.24
C ALA A 381 -14.49 -6.60 -13.06
N ALA A 382 -14.23 -7.83 -12.60
CA ALA A 382 -14.85 -8.38 -11.41
C ALA A 382 -14.45 -7.62 -10.13
N SER A 383 -13.19 -7.22 -10.01
CA SER A 383 -12.71 -6.39 -8.91
C SER A 383 -13.34 -5.00 -8.92
N SER A 384 -13.38 -4.33 -10.08
CA SER A 384 -14.05 -3.03 -10.25
C SER A 384 -15.55 -3.12 -9.93
N LYS A 385 -16.23 -4.16 -10.40
CA LYS A 385 -17.63 -4.40 -10.08
C LYS A 385 -17.84 -4.60 -8.58
N PHE A 386 -17.00 -5.38 -7.92
CA PHE A 386 -17.09 -5.58 -6.47
C PHE A 386 -16.94 -4.24 -5.71
N ILE A 387 -15.95 -3.43 -6.07
CA ILE A 387 -15.75 -2.09 -5.50
C ILE A 387 -17.00 -1.21 -5.68
N GLN A 388 -17.63 -1.25 -6.85
CA GLN A 388 -18.87 -0.50 -7.11
C GLN A 388 -20.05 -1.02 -6.29
N ASP A 389 -20.19 -2.35 -6.17
CA ASP A 389 -21.32 -2.99 -5.48
C ASP A 389 -21.32 -2.68 -3.98
N ILE A 390 -20.15 -2.57 -3.33
CA ILE A 390 -20.04 -2.28 -1.90
C ILE A 390 -20.10 -0.77 -1.57
N GLY A 391 -20.06 0.12 -2.55
CA GLY A 391 -19.88 1.55 -2.31
C GLY A 391 -20.96 2.23 -1.46
N LYS A 392 -22.14 1.61 -1.32
CA LYS A 392 -23.24 2.09 -0.45
C LYS A 392 -23.25 1.46 0.94
N GLU A 393 -22.33 0.54 1.20
CA GLU A 393 -22.26 -0.30 2.39
C GLU A 393 -21.02 0.01 3.23
N LEU A 394 -20.21 0.99 2.82
CA LEU A 394 -18.95 1.31 3.49
C LEU A 394 -19.19 2.13 4.76
N GLY A 395 -18.44 1.79 5.80
CA GLY A 395 -18.29 2.64 6.96
C GLY A 395 -17.31 3.79 6.70
N ASP A 396 -17.09 4.60 7.73
CA ASP A 396 -16.13 5.71 7.68
C ASP A 396 -14.74 5.25 7.23
N PRO A 397 -13.97 6.06 6.52
CA PRO A 397 -12.59 5.73 6.15
C PRO A 397 -11.76 5.18 7.30
N SER A 398 -10.94 4.17 7.01
CA SER A 398 -9.93 3.73 7.98
C SER A 398 -8.86 4.82 8.09
N PRO A 399 -8.48 5.25 9.31
CA PRO A 399 -7.34 6.13 9.49
C PRO A 399 -6.06 5.45 9.00
N ALA A 400 -5.14 6.24 8.45
CA ALA A 400 -3.85 5.72 7.99
C ALA A 400 -3.01 5.21 9.19
N PRO A 401 -2.19 4.17 8.99
CA PRO A 401 -1.30 3.70 10.04
C PRO A 401 -0.31 4.80 10.49
N PRO A 402 -0.07 4.96 11.80
CA PRO A 402 0.95 5.86 12.31
C PRO A 402 2.37 5.35 12.04
N VAL A 403 3.38 6.17 12.36
CA VAL A 403 4.79 5.77 12.32
C VAL A 403 4.97 4.53 13.21
N GLY A 404 5.60 3.48 12.68
CA GLY A 404 5.73 2.17 13.34
C GLY A 404 4.59 1.19 13.05
N GLY A 405 3.41 1.69 12.62
CA GLY A 405 2.23 0.87 12.32
C GLY A 405 2.44 -0.19 11.24
N GLY A 406 3.46 -0.03 10.39
CA GLY A 406 3.86 -1.03 9.40
C GLY A 406 4.36 -2.36 9.97
N GLN A 407 4.58 -2.49 11.29
CA GLN A 407 4.90 -3.78 11.92
C GLN A 407 3.66 -4.59 12.30
N VAL A 408 2.48 -3.97 12.36
CA VAL A 408 1.28 -4.59 12.94
C VAL A 408 0.84 -5.85 12.20
N GLU A 409 1.03 -5.94 10.88
CA GLU A 409 0.72 -7.18 10.15
C GLU A 409 1.49 -8.38 10.73
N LYS A 410 2.82 -8.25 10.91
CA LYS A 410 3.67 -9.32 11.45
C LYS A 410 3.34 -9.65 12.89
N ILE A 411 3.00 -8.64 13.68
CA ILE A 411 2.58 -8.80 15.08
C ILE A 411 1.26 -9.58 15.12
N THR A 412 0.27 -9.19 14.30
CA THR A 412 -1.03 -9.87 14.16
C THR A 412 -0.83 -11.33 13.76
N GLN A 413 -0.04 -11.57 12.71
CA GLN A 413 0.32 -12.89 12.22
C GLN A 413 0.90 -13.79 13.31
N ARG A 414 1.88 -13.28 14.07
CA ARG A 414 2.52 -14.04 15.16
C ARG A 414 1.52 -14.40 16.25
N TYR A 415 0.76 -13.44 16.77
CA TYR A 415 -0.21 -13.72 17.84
C TYR A 415 -1.36 -14.62 17.38
N THR A 416 -1.83 -14.48 16.13
CA THR A 416 -2.77 -15.41 15.50
C THR A 416 -2.23 -16.85 15.55
N THR A 417 -0.96 -17.05 15.16
CA THR A 417 -0.36 -18.40 15.21
C THR A 417 -0.20 -18.92 16.64
N GLU A 418 0.24 -18.10 17.59
CA GLU A 418 0.40 -18.49 19.00
C GLU A 418 -0.94 -18.92 19.64
N VAL A 419 -2.03 -18.25 19.29
CA VAL A 419 -3.40 -18.62 19.72
C VAL A 419 -3.82 -19.94 19.06
N LEU A 420 -3.61 -20.10 17.75
CA LEU A 420 -3.99 -21.34 17.04
C LEU A 420 -3.24 -22.57 17.57
N PHE A 421 -1.94 -22.43 17.89
CA PHE A 421 -1.13 -23.47 18.54
C PHE A 421 -1.52 -23.73 20.00
N GLY A 422 -2.39 -22.90 20.60
CA GLY A 422 -2.78 -23.00 22.01
C GLY A 422 -1.68 -22.62 22.99
N ARG A 423 -0.64 -21.89 22.53
CA ARG A 423 0.46 -21.43 23.39
C ARG A 423 0.07 -20.19 24.20
N LEU A 424 -0.84 -19.39 23.67
CA LEU A 424 -1.45 -18.25 24.37
C LEU A 424 -2.98 -18.39 24.37
N THR A 425 -3.60 -17.99 25.49
CA THR A 425 -5.04 -17.77 25.54
C THR A 425 -5.40 -16.46 24.82
N PRO A 426 -6.63 -16.30 24.30
CA PRO A 426 -7.08 -15.05 23.68
C PRO A 426 -6.74 -13.80 24.48
N ASP A 427 -7.06 -13.76 25.78
CA ASP A 427 -6.77 -12.59 26.64
C ASP A 427 -5.28 -12.25 26.74
N LYS A 428 -4.42 -13.28 26.86
CA LYS A 428 -2.98 -13.05 26.96
C LYS A 428 -2.39 -12.59 25.64
N ALA A 429 -2.84 -13.18 24.52
CA ALA A 429 -2.42 -12.75 23.19
C ALA A 429 -2.89 -11.32 22.91
N ALA A 430 -4.12 -10.97 23.28
CA ALA A 430 -4.67 -9.63 23.15
C ALA A 430 -3.85 -8.60 23.91
N GLN A 431 -3.59 -8.82 25.21
CA GLN A 431 -2.81 -7.86 25.99
C GLN A 431 -1.38 -7.70 25.43
N GLN A 432 -0.71 -8.81 25.09
CA GLN A 432 0.63 -8.73 24.53
C GLN A 432 0.68 -8.08 23.15
N PHE A 433 -0.35 -8.29 22.32
CA PHE A 433 -0.52 -7.57 21.05
C PHE A 433 -0.60 -6.06 21.30
N ILE A 434 -1.48 -5.62 22.22
CA ILE A 434 -1.64 -4.20 22.55
C ILE A 434 -0.32 -3.59 23.05
N ASP A 435 0.38 -4.28 23.96
CA ASP A 435 1.62 -3.80 24.55
C ASP A 435 2.73 -3.67 23.49
N GLU A 436 2.88 -4.68 22.62
CA GLU A 436 3.91 -4.69 21.59
C GLU A 436 3.64 -3.65 20.50
N VAL A 437 2.40 -3.54 20.02
CA VAL A 437 2.06 -2.52 19.01
C VAL A 437 2.32 -1.13 19.56
N ASN A 438 1.87 -0.80 20.78
CA ASN A 438 2.16 0.48 21.39
C ASN A 438 3.67 0.75 21.59
N GLY A 439 4.47 -0.30 21.79
CA GLY A 439 5.93 -0.20 21.86
C GLY A 439 6.60 0.14 20.53
N GLU A 440 5.96 -0.17 19.40
CA GLU A 440 6.48 0.14 18.06
C GLU A 440 6.07 1.54 17.55
N LEU A 441 4.98 2.10 18.07
CA LEU A 441 4.48 3.42 17.67
C LEU A 441 5.39 4.55 18.19
N LYS A 442 5.49 5.64 17.42
CA LYS A 442 6.34 6.79 17.74
C LYS A 442 5.57 8.10 17.84
#